data_AF-A0A9Q9BMX5-F1
#
_entry.id   AF-A0A9Q9BMX5-F1
#
_cell.length_a   1.000
_cell.length_b   1.000
_cell.length_c   1.000
_cell.angle_alpha   90.00
_cell.angle_beta   90.00
_cell.angle_gamma   90.00
#
_symmetry.space_group_name_H-M   'P 1'
#
loop_
_entity.id
_entity.type
_entity.pdbx_description
1 polymer ?
#
loop_
_entity_poly.entity_id
_entity_poly.type
_entity_poly.pdbx_seq_one_letter_code
_entity_poly.pdbx_strand_id
1 'polypeptide(L)'
;MVWSMASLCCTHLGIPLTLPIGVNSYENNTTHFFNGAYGLGDLLKDNGYVLSFVMGADAEFGGLRALLKTHGNFKIKDLNYYRQSGKVSRDYFVWWE
;
A
#
# COMPACT_ATOMS: atom_id res chain seq x y z
N MET A 1 5.36 -3.31 10.29
CA MET A 1 3.93 -3.49 9.92
C MET A 1 3.74 -4.74 9.05
N VAL A 2 4.06 -5.94 9.53
CA VAL A 2 3.94 -7.15 8.68
C VAL A 2 2.53 -7.70 8.66
N TRP A 3 1.84 -7.64 9.80
CA TRP A 3 0.49 -8.19 9.94
C TRP A 3 -0.53 -7.46 9.06
N SER A 4 -0.48 -6.12 9.00
CA SER A 4 -1.37 -5.34 8.14
C SER A 4 -1.08 -5.57 6.66
N MET A 5 0.19 -5.71 6.26
CA MET A 5 0.55 -6.03 4.87
C MET A 5 0.11 -7.43 4.48
N ALA A 6 0.26 -8.42 5.36
CA ALA A 6 -0.20 -9.77 5.11
C ALA A 6 -1.71 -9.81 4.87
N SER A 7 -2.48 -9.09 5.69
CA SER A 7 -3.93 -8.95 5.49
C SER A 7 -4.26 -8.27 4.16
N LEU A 8 -3.57 -7.17 3.82
CA LEU A 8 -3.80 -6.47 2.55
C LEU A 8 -3.44 -7.34 1.34
N CYS A 9 -2.35 -8.10 1.38
CA CYS A 9 -1.98 -9.05 0.33
C CYS A 9 -3.06 -10.12 0.16
N CYS A 10 -3.54 -10.72 1.26
CA CYS A 10 -4.64 -11.69 1.21
C CYS A 10 -5.91 -11.08 0.63
N THR A 11 -6.28 -9.87 1.02
CA THR A 11 -7.52 -9.23 0.54
C THR A 11 -7.42 -8.78 -0.92
N HIS A 12 -6.29 -8.24 -1.37
CA HIS A 12 -6.13 -7.73 -2.72
C HIS A 12 -5.74 -8.79 -3.75
N LEU A 13 -4.89 -9.73 -3.36
CA LEU A 13 -4.30 -10.72 -4.27
C LEU A 13 -4.85 -12.13 -4.04
N GLY A 14 -5.48 -12.40 -2.88
CA GLY A 14 -5.91 -13.75 -2.52
C GLY A 14 -4.75 -14.70 -2.17
N ILE A 15 -3.54 -14.18 -1.96
CA ILE A 15 -2.31 -14.95 -1.75
C ILE A 15 -1.74 -14.63 -0.36
N PRO A 16 -1.33 -15.64 0.44
CA PRO A 16 -0.67 -15.39 1.71
C PRO A 16 0.68 -14.72 1.52
N LEU A 17 1.01 -13.77 2.40
CA LEU A 17 2.33 -13.11 2.41
C LEU A 17 3.37 -14.04 3.07
N THR A 18 3.86 -15.02 2.31
CA THR A 18 4.93 -15.96 2.70
C THR A 18 6.21 -15.68 1.93
N LEU A 19 6.79 -14.49 2.10
CA LEU A 19 8.08 -14.15 1.50
C LEU A 19 9.22 -14.40 2.52
N PRO A 20 10.37 -14.96 2.13
CA PRO A 20 11.51 -15.22 3.01
C PRO A 20 12.32 -13.93 3.25
N ILE A 21 11.65 -12.82 3.52
CA ILE A 21 12.25 -11.51 3.79
C ILE A 21 12.03 -11.25 5.28
N GLY A 22 13.10 -10.82 5.96
CA GLY A 22 13.05 -10.52 7.39
C GLY A 22 11.85 -9.62 7.73
N VAL A 23 11.31 -9.82 8.94
CA VAL A 23 10.02 -9.29 9.44
C VAL A 23 9.90 -7.75 9.36
N ASN A 24 10.86 -6.98 8.84
CA ASN A 24 10.70 -5.54 8.58
C ASN A 24 11.48 -5.04 7.35
N SER A 25 11.92 -5.92 6.43
CA SER A 25 12.84 -5.55 5.34
C SER A 25 12.14 -5.23 4.01
N TYR A 26 10.86 -4.88 4.04
CA TYR A 26 10.07 -4.60 2.83
C TYR A 26 10.38 -3.25 2.18
N GLU A 27 10.99 -2.32 2.92
CA GLU A 27 11.18 -0.92 2.50
C GLU A 27 12.28 -0.72 1.45
N ASN A 28 13.27 -1.61 1.36
CA ASN A 28 14.51 -1.30 0.64
C ASN A 28 14.81 -2.16 -0.60
N ASN A 29 14.00 -3.19 -0.90
CA ASN A 29 14.36 -4.16 -1.94
C ASN A 29 13.19 -4.81 -2.71
N THR A 30 11.99 -4.23 -2.64
CA THR A 30 10.80 -4.82 -3.29
C THR A 30 10.09 -3.83 -4.19
N THR A 31 10.82 -3.31 -5.19
CA THR A 31 10.25 -2.48 -6.26
C THR A 31 9.13 -3.18 -7.03
N HIS A 32 9.07 -4.52 -6.96
CA HIS A 32 8.05 -5.36 -7.58
C HIS A 32 7.54 -6.39 -6.57
N PHE A 33 6.47 -6.07 -5.85
CA PHE A 33 5.72 -7.08 -5.09
C PHE A 33 4.92 -7.95 -6.07
N PHE A 34 5.02 -9.27 -5.91
CA PHE A 34 4.18 -10.26 -6.62
C PHE A 34 3.91 -9.96 -8.11
N ASN A 35 4.95 -9.62 -8.89
CA ASN A 35 4.81 -9.12 -10.27
C ASN A 35 4.04 -10.05 -11.24
N GLY A 36 3.83 -11.33 -10.89
CA GLY A 36 3.04 -12.28 -11.68
C GLY A 36 1.62 -12.52 -11.14
N ALA A 37 1.25 -11.92 -10.01
CA ALA A 37 -0.08 -12.06 -9.44
C ALA A 37 -1.04 -11.06 -10.11
N TYR A 38 -2.26 -11.52 -10.35
CA TYR A 38 -3.36 -10.69 -10.83
C TYR A 38 -4.39 -10.57 -9.72
N GLY A 39 -4.54 -9.36 -9.18
CA GLY A 39 -5.39 -9.10 -8.03
C GLY A 39 -6.73 -8.46 -8.38
N LEU A 40 -7.54 -8.25 -7.34
CA LEU A 40 -8.79 -7.49 -7.40
C LEU A 40 -8.55 -6.07 -7.93
N GLY A 41 -7.45 -5.42 -7.51
CA GLY A 41 -7.09 -4.10 -7.99
C GLY A 41 -6.81 -4.05 -9.49
N ASP A 42 -6.14 -5.07 -10.02
CA ASP A 42 -5.86 -5.18 -11.46
C ASP A 42 -7.16 -5.38 -12.25
N LEU A 43 -8.01 -6.30 -11.80
CA LEU A 43 -9.35 -6.53 -12.38
C LEU A 43 -10.19 -5.27 -12.45
N LEU A 44 -10.30 -4.53 -11.34
CA LEU A 44 -11.11 -3.32 -11.30
C LEU A 44 -10.53 -2.23 -12.23
N LYS A 45 -9.21 -2.06 -12.23
CA LYS A 45 -8.55 -1.11 -13.13
C LYS A 45 -8.79 -1.45 -14.60
N ASP A 46 -8.67 -2.72 -14.99
CA ASP A 46 -8.89 -3.18 -16.36
C ASP A 46 -10.34 -2.96 -16.82
N ASN A 47 -11.29 -2.98 -15.87
CA ASN A 47 -12.69 -2.64 -16.12
C ASN A 47 -12.99 -1.12 -16.04
N GLY A 48 -11.95 -0.28 -16.00
CA GLY A 48 -12.09 1.18 -16.06
C GLY A 48 -12.40 1.86 -14.72
N TYR A 49 -12.30 1.15 -13.59
CA TYR A 49 -12.52 1.76 -12.29
C TYR A 49 -11.34 2.63 -11.86
N VAL A 50 -11.66 3.77 -11.24
CA VAL A 50 -10.66 4.65 -10.62
C VAL A 50 -10.44 4.22 -9.18
N LEU A 51 -9.28 3.62 -8.92
CA LEU A 51 -8.93 3.08 -7.62
C LEU A 51 -8.22 4.13 -6.76
N SER A 52 -8.70 4.33 -5.53
CA SER A 52 -8.10 5.23 -4.54
C SER A 52 -7.94 4.51 -3.21
N PHE A 53 -6.77 4.62 -2.61
CA PHE A 53 -6.46 4.08 -1.29
C PHE A 53 -6.21 5.23 -0.33
N VAL A 54 -6.89 5.23 0.82
CA VAL A 54 -6.85 6.33 1.80
C VAL A 54 -6.33 5.81 3.12
N MET A 55 -5.31 6.47 3.67
CA MET A 55 -4.76 6.12 4.98
C MET A 55 -4.21 7.33 5.71
N GLY A 56 -4.22 7.27 7.05
CA GLY A 56 -3.68 8.32 7.91
C GLY A 56 -2.18 8.19 8.22
N ALA A 57 -1.55 7.06 7.86
CA ALA A 57 -0.13 6.83 8.01
C ALA A 57 0.62 7.06 6.69
N ASP A 58 1.95 7.00 6.71
CA ASP A 58 2.77 7.01 5.50
C ASP A 58 2.67 5.66 4.77
N ALA A 59 2.40 5.69 3.47
CA ALA A 59 2.29 4.48 2.64
C ALA A 59 3.65 3.88 2.25
N GLU A 60 4.77 4.58 2.45
CA GLU A 60 6.10 3.99 2.26
C GLU A 60 6.39 2.88 3.28
N PHE A 61 5.83 3.02 4.49
CA PHE A 61 6.11 2.10 5.58
C PHE A 61 5.69 0.67 5.23
N GLY A 62 6.63 -0.28 5.34
CA GLY A 62 6.37 -1.69 5.09
C GLY A 62 6.06 -2.09 3.64
N GLY A 63 6.33 -1.23 2.65
CA GLY A 63 6.19 -1.59 1.22
C GLY A 63 4.77 -1.50 0.65
N LEU A 64 3.82 -0.85 1.34
CA LEU A 64 2.44 -0.73 0.88
C LEU A 64 2.32 0.04 -0.43
N ARG A 65 3.10 1.12 -0.57
CA ARG A 65 3.11 1.92 -1.81
C ARG A 65 3.45 1.04 -3.00
N ALA A 66 4.46 0.18 -2.88
CA ALA A 66 4.87 -0.72 -3.96
C ALA A 66 3.73 -1.69 -4.31
N LEU A 67 3.12 -2.36 -3.33
CA LEU A 67 1.98 -3.26 -3.54
C LEU A 67 0.83 -2.57 -4.30
N LEU A 68 0.38 -1.40 -3.84
CA LEU A 68 -0.73 -0.63 -4.41
C LEU A 68 -0.41 -0.03 -5.80
N LYS A 69 0.86 0.23 -6.08
CA LYS A 69 1.29 0.73 -7.38
C LYS A 69 1.41 -0.38 -8.40
N THR A 70 1.95 -1.52 -8.01
CA THR A 70 2.08 -2.71 -8.87
C THR A 70 0.71 -3.30 -9.20
N HIS A 71 -0.19 -3.39 -8.21
CA HIS A 71 -1.52 -3.99 -8.40
C HIS A 71 -2.63 -2.93 -8.39
N GLY A 72 -3.24 -2.69 -9.55
CA GLY A 72 -4.36 -1.75 -9.71
C GLY A 72 -3.97 -0.26 -9.80
N ASN A 73 -2.68 0.10 -9.68
CA ASN A 73 -2.17 1.48 -9.78
C ASN A 73 -3.02 2.51 -9.01
N PHE A 74 -3.22 2.27 -7.72
CA PHE A 74 -4.09 3.09 -6.89
C PHE A 74 -3.59 4.54 -6.79
N LYS A 75 -4.55 5.46 -6.67
CA LYS A 75 -4.30 6.82 -6.17
C LYS A 75 -4.17 6.76 -4.65
N ILE A 76 -2.94 6.91 -4.17
CA ILE A 76 -2.63 6.85 -2.74
C ILE A 76 -2.83 8.23 -2.12
N LYS A 77 -3.74 8.31 -1.15
CA LYS A 77 -4.02 9.50 -0.35
C LYS A 77 -3.60 9.19 1.10
N ASP A 78 -2.29 9.24 1.32
CA ASP A 78 -1.64 9.02 2.61
C ASP A 78 -1.47 10.33 3.40
N LEU A 79 -0.80 10.26 4.55
CA LEU A 79 -0.52 11.43 5.38
C LEU A 79 0.21 12.54 4.60
N ASN A 80 1.16 12.18 3.73
CA ASN A 80 1.93 13.14 2.96
C ASN A 80 1.05 13.84 1.91
N TYR A 81 0.14 13.13 1.25
CA TYR A 81 -0.87 13.71 0.37
C TYR A 81 -1.76 14.73 1.11
N TYR A 82 -2.19 14.41 2.33
CA TYR A 82 -3.03 15.31 3.12
C TYR A 82 -2.30 16.52 3.68
N ARG A 83 -1.01 16.38 4.01
CA ARG A 83 -0.12 17.51 4.35
C ARG A 83 0.10 18.43 3.15
N GLN A 84 0.34 17.87 1.96
CA GLN A 84 0.55 18.65 0.73
C GLN A 84 -0.72 19.38 0.28
N SER A 85 -1.89 18.75 0.45
CA SER A 85 -3.18 19.35 0.10
C SER A 85 -3.72 20.34 1.13
N GLY A 86 -2.99 20.61 2.22
CA GLY A 86 -3.39 21.55 3.27
C GLY A 86 -4.58 21.10 4.11
N LYS A 87 -5.01 19.84 3.98
CA LYS A 87 -6.12 19.26 4.75
C LYS A 87 -5.72 18.85 6.16
N VAL A 88 -4.42 18.68 6.38
CA VAL A 88 -3.79 18.34 7.66
C VAL A 88 -2.60 19.28 7.85
N SER A 89 -2.36 19.75 9.07
CA SER A 89 -1.20 20.60 9.38
C SER A 89 0.10 19.90 9.00
N ARG A 90 1.09 20.65 8.49
CA ARG A 90 2.40 20.09 8.11
C ARG A 90 3.09 19.40 9.28
N ASP A 91 2.87 19.93 10.49
CA ASP A 91 3.48 19.44 11.74
C ASP A 91 2.62 18.40 12.45
N TYR A 92 1.52 17.96 11.83
CA TYR A 92 0.65 16.95 12.40
C TYR A 92 1.34 15.58 12.35
N PHE A 93 1.79 15.10 13.51
CA PHE A 93 2.20 13.73 13.74
C PHE A 93 1.70 13.33 15.12
N VAL A 94 0.81 12.34 15.16
CA VAL A 94 0.31 11.76 16.40
C VAL A 94 0.40 10.25 16.24
N TRP A 95 1.03 9.61 17.22
CA TRP A 95 1.11 8.15 17.29
C TRP A 95 -0.21 7.63 17.85
N TRP A 96 -1.18 7.45 16.96
CA TRP A 96 -2.42 6.76 17.28
C TRP A 96 -2.09 5.27 17.31
N GLU A 97 -1.88 4.73 18.52
CA GLU A 97 -1.67 3.29 18.74
C GLU A 97 -2.85 2.45 18.23
#